data_AF-A0A7X7DPT5-F1
#
_entry.id   AF-A0A7X7DPT5-F1
#
_cell.length_a   1.000
_cell.length_b   1.000
_cell.length_c   1.000
_cell.angle_alpha   90.00
_cell.angle_beta   90.00
_cell.angle_gamma   90.00
#
_symmetry.space_group_name_H-M   'P 1'
#
loop_
_entity.id
_entity.type
_entity.pdbx_description
1 polymer ?
#
loop_
_entity_poly.entity_id
_entity_poly.type
_entity_poly.pdbx_seq_one_letter_code
_entity_poly.pdbx_strand_id
1 'polypeptide(L)'
;MLINWFTLVAQIINFLILLWLLNKFLYKPVLKSLDEREARIASTISDAESVKLNAMKELEEYSAKNSTIDKEKDSIIQASRTAAELERIQIIDNAKDTAQQLIDKQKSVLNDERDSFYKTASDELIARIIRITEKSINDLSDRTLESHLIAKCIDNIQKLADNERISIANLLQICNNTVITRTSKPLDSNSASQLQEYLSTVFGSAITLEYEHAPHLLCGIELIIDTYKLSWNAHDYIQKALLDVTGS
;
A
#
# COMPACT_ATOMS: atom_id res chain seq x y z
N MET A 1 -120.58 -1.86 85.12
CA MET A 1 -119.46 -1.40 84.28
C MET A 1 -119.66 -1.96 82.88
N LEU A 2 -120.12 -1.15 81.94
CA LEU A 2 -120.31 -1.58 80.54
C LEU A 2 -118.96 -1.45 79.84
N ILE A 3 -118.38 -2.59 79.44
CA ILE A 3 -117.25 -2.58 78.51
C ILE A 3 -117.81 -2.16 77.16
N ASN A 4 -117.49 -0.95 76.73
CA ASN A 4 -117.86 -0.45 75.41
C ASN A 4 -117.02 -1.17 74.35
N TRP A 5 -117.52 -2.29 73.82
CA TRP A 5 -116.87 -3.10 72.77
C TRP A 5 -116.45 -2.26 71.55
N PHE A 6 -117.23 -1.23 71.22
CA PHE A 6 -116.91 -0.25 70.19
C PHE A 6 -115.61 0.54 70.46
N THR A 7 -115.38 0.98 71.70
CA THR A 7 -114.12 1.66 72.07
C THR A 7 -112.92 0.72 72.02
N LEU A 8 -113.12 -0.57 72.33
CA LEU A 8 -112.08 -1.59 72.27
C LEU A 8 -111.63 -1.85 70.82
N VAL A 9 -112.59 -1.99 69.90
CA VAL A 9 -112.32 -2.14 68.45
C VAL A 9 -111.68 -0.88 67.87
N ALA A 10 -112.16 0.31 68.22
CA ALA A 10 -111.56 1.57 67.77
C ALA A 10 -110.12 1.75 68.26
N GLN A 11 -109.82 1.31 69.49
CA GLN A 11 -108.47 1.36 70.06
C GLN A 11 -107.52 0.35 69.41
N ILE A 12 -108.02 -0.85 69.05
CA ILE A 12 -107.26 -1.83 68.26
C ILE A 12 -106.94 -1.27 66.87
N ILE A 13 -107.91 -0.64 66.21
CA ILE A 13 -107.69 -0.02 64.90
C ILE A 13 -106.67 1.13 65.01
N ASN A 14 -106.77 1.99 66.03
CA ASN A 14 -105.80 3.06 66.26
C ASN A 14 -104.39 2.50 66.53
N PHE A 15 -104.28 1.43 67.33
CA PHE A 15 -103.01 0.75 67.56
C PHE A 15 -102.42 0.14 66.28
N LEU A 16 -103.24 -0.49 65.45
CA LEU A 16 -102.80 -1.04 64.15
C LEU A 16 -102.36 0.06 63.18
N ILE A 17 -103.08 1.19 63.13
CA ILE A 17 -102.68 2.35 62.33
C ILE A 17 -101.34 2.88 62.81
N LEU A 18 -101.15 3.03 64.13
CA LEU A 18 -99.89 3.47 64.71
C LEU A 18 -98.75 2.50 64.40
N LEU A 19 -98.97 1.19 64.53
CA LEU A 19 -97.98 0.16 64.24
C LEU A 19 -97.61 0.14 62.75
N TRP A 20 -98.57 0.33 61.86
CA TRP A 20 -98.33 0.49 60.43
C TRP A 20 -97.50 1.74 60.12
N LEU A 21 -97.83 2.86 60.76
CA LEU A 21 -97.08 4.11 60.62
C LEU A 21 -95.64 3.94 61.12
N LEU A 22 -95.46 3.31 62.28
CA LEU A 22 -94.15 3.06 62.88
C LEU A 22 -93.29 2.12 62.02
N ASN A 23 -93.89 1.07 61.46
CA ASN A 23 -93.22 0.15 60.56
C ASN A 23 -92.74 0.86 59.28
N LYS A 24 -93.61 1.69 58.68
CA LYS A 24 -93.30 2.40 57.43
C LYS A 24 -92.35 3.58 57.62
N PHE A 25 -92.50 4.37 58.69
CA PHE A 25 -91.74 5.61 58.91
C PHE A 25 -90.49 5.46 59.78
N LEU A 26 -90.40 4.47 60.67
CA LEU A 26 -89.21 4.29 61.53
C LEU A 26 -88.47 3.01 61.19
N TYR A 27 -89.14 1.86 61.21
CA TYR A 27 -88.47 0.56 61.13
C TYR A 27 -87.78 0.33 59.78
N LYS A 28 -88.50 0.55 58.67
CA LYS A 28 -87.95 0.44 57.31
C LYS A 28 -86.76 1.37 57.05
N PRO A 29 -86.83 2.70 57.31
CA PRO A 29 -85.68 3.57 57.07
C PRO A 29 -84.50 3.31 58.01
N VAL A 30 -84.73 2.86 59.25
CA VAL A 30 -83.66 2.48 60.18
C VAL A 30 -82.94 1.21 59.70
N LEU A 31 -83.67 0.15 59.31
CA LEU A 31 -83.06 -1.06 58.74
C LEU A 31 -82.28 -0.73 57.47
N LYS A 32 -82.88 0.06 56.56
CA LYS A 32 -82.21 0.46 55.33
C LYS A 32 -80.91 1.22 55.58
N SER A 33 -80.87 2.10 56.58
CA SER A 33 -79.66 2.83 56.98
C SER A 33 -78.58 1.92 57.56
N LEU A 34 -78.98 0.88 58.30
CA LEU A 34 -78.06 -0.14 58.81
C LEU A 34 -77.49 -1.00 57.67
N ASP A 35 -78.34 -1.48 56.76
CA ASP A 35 -77.90 -2.25 55.57
C ASP A 35 -76.98 -1.42 54.67
N GLU A 36 -77.31 -0.13 54.43
CA GLU A 36 -76.47 0.79 53.67
C GLU A 36 -75.12 1.07 54.35
N ARG A 37 -75.06 1.03 55.69
CA ARG A 37 -73.80 1.15 56.43
C ARG A 37 -72.98 -0.12 56.32
N GLU A 38 -73.59 -1.28 56.53
CA GLU A 38 -72.93 -2.58 56.43
C GLU A 38 -72.37 -2.81 55.02
N ALA A 39 -73.17 -2.55 53.99
CA ALA A 39 -72.75 -2.66 52.58
C ALA A 39 -71.58 -1.71 52.25
N ARG A 40 -71.58 -0.49 52.79
CA ARG A 40 -70.51 0.50 52.55
C ARG A 40 -69.21 0.13 53.28
N ILE A 41 -69.31 -0.44 54.47
CA ILE A 41 -68.13 -0.97 55.19
C ILE A 41 -67.56 -2.17 54.44
N ALA A 42 -68.41 -3.11 54.05
CA ALA A 42 -68.01 -4.27 53.27
C ALA A 42 -67.37 -3.88 51.93
N SER A 43 -67.94 -2.92 51.21
CA SER A 43 -67.36 -2.42 49.96
C SER A 43 -66.01 -1.74 50.20
N THR A 44 -65.88 -0.91 51.24
CA THR A 44 -64.63 -0.21 51.55
C THR A 44 -63.51 -1.19 51.91
N ILE A 45 -63.83 -2.26 52.67
CA ILE A 45 -62.87 -3.31 53.01
C ILE A 45 -62.46 -4.08 51.75
N SER A 46 -63.43 -4.49 50.91
CA SER A 46 -63.15 -5.19 49.67
C SER A 46 -62.33 -4.35 48.69
N ASP A 47 -62.65 -3.06 48.55
CA ASP A 47 -61.90 -2.11 47.73
C ASP A 47 -60.47 -1.96 48.26
N ALA A 48 -60.29 -1.81 49.57
CA ALA A 48 -58.96 -1.72 50.19
C ALA A 48 -58.13 -3.00 49.99
N GLU A 49 -58.74 -4.18 50.11
CA GLU A 49 -58.08 -5.46 49.81
C GLU A 49 -57.69 -5.56 48.33
N SER A 50 -58.58 -5.14 47.41
CA SER A 50 -58.30 -5.15 45.97
C SER A 50 -57.15 -4.20 45.60
N VAL A 51 -57.12 -3.00 46.20
CA VAL A 51 -56.04 -2.02 46.00
C VAL A 51 -54.72 -2.57 46.52
N LYS A 52 -54.73 -3.20 47.70
CA LYS A 52 -53.52 -3.83 48.26
C LYS A 52 -53.02 -4.96 47.36
N LEU A 53 -53.91 -5.80 46.86
CA LEU A 53 -53.55 -6.92 45.98
C LEU A 53 -52.99 -6.42 44.64
N ASN A 54 -53.61 -5.40 44.05
CA ASN A 54 -53.12 -4.77 42.83
C ASN A 54 -51.76 -4.11 43.03
N ALA A 55 -51.56 -3.40 44.14
CA ALA A 55 -50.27 -2.77 44.47
C ALA A 55 -49.16 -3.82 44.69
N MET A 56 -49.46 -4.95 45.34
CA MET A 56 -48.51 -6.05 45.51
C MET A 56 -48.14 -6.68 44.16
N LYS A 57 -49.12 -6.89 43.28
CA LYS A 57 -48.89 -7.43 41.94
C LYS A 57 -48.03 -6.48 41.09
N GLU A 58 -48.34 -5.18 41.12
CA GLU A 58 -47.58 -4.17 40.40
C GLU A 58 -46.13 -4.08 40.92
N LEU A 59 -45.93 -4.16 42.25
CA LEU A 59 -44.59 -4.22 42.86
C LEU A 59 -43.79 -5.44 42.38
N GLU A 60 -44.43 -6.61 42.31
CA GLU A 60 -43.80 -7.85 41.83
C GLU A 60 -43.43 -7.74 40.34
N GLU A 61 -44.33 -7.21 39.51
CA GLU A 61 -44.08 -6.95 38.09
C GLU A 61 -42.92 -5.96 37.89
N TYR A 62 -42.87 -4.86 38.66
CA TYR A 62 -41.77 -3.90 38.61
C TYR A 62 -40.45 -4.52 39.07
N SER A 63 -40.47 -5.33 40.13
CA SER A 63 -39.27 -6.04 40.62
C SER A 63 -38.73 -7.00 39.57
N ALA A 64 -39.61 -7.79 38.95
CA ALA A 64 -39.25 -8.71 37.87
C ALA A 64 -38.69 -7.97 36.65
N LYS A 65 -39.30 -6.83 36.29
CA LYS A 65 -38.85 -5.99 35.18
C LYS A 65 -37.49 -5.36 35.45
N ASN A 66 -37.25 -4.85 36.67
CA ASN A 66 -35.94 -4.34 37.06
C ASN A 66 -34.88 -5.43 37.02
N SER A 67 -35.15 -6.62 37.54
CA SER A 67 -34.21 -7.75 37.46
C SER A 67 -33.87 -8.13 36.02
N THR A 68 -34.84 -8.04 35.10
CA THR A 68 -34.62 -8.29 33.67
C THR A 68 -33.76 -7.20 33.05
N ILE A 69 -34.05 -5.93 33.34
CA ILE A 69 -33.26 -4.78 32.88
C ILE A 69 -31.81 -4.88 33.37
N ASP A 70 -31.58 -5.26 34.63
CA ASP A 70 -30.23 -5.40 35.17
C ASP A 70 -29.45 -6.51 34.45
N LYS A 71 -30.09 -7.67 34.18
CA LYS A 71 -29.48 -8.75 33.40
C LYS A 71 -29.17 -8.33 31.96
N GLU A 72 -30.08 -7.61 31.32
CA GLU A 72 -29.87 -7.09 29.96
C GLU A 72 -28.72 -6.08 29.93
N LYS A 73 -28.64 -5.18 30.92
CA LYS A 73 -27.54 -4.22 31.04
C LYS A 73 -26.20 -4.91 31.20
N ASP A 74 -26.12 -5.92 32.08
CA ASP A 74 -24.90 -6.70 32.26
C ASP A 74 -24.50 -7.43 30.96
N SER A 75 -25.47 -8.01 30.25
CA SER A 75 -25.25 -8.65 28.96
C SER A 75 -24.74 -7.67 27.90
N ILE A 76 -25.34 -6.48 27.80
CA ILE A 76 -24.92 -5.43 26.87
C ILE A 76 -23.51 -4.95 27.20
N ILE A 77 -23.19 -4.74 28.49
CA ILE A 77 -21.85 -4.33 28.92
C ILE A 77 -20.82 -5.41 28.58
N GLN A 78 -21.13 -6.69 28.83
CA GLN A 78 -20.24 -7.80 28.47
C GLN A 78 -20.02 -7.89 26.97
N ALA A 79 -21.09 -7.86 26.17
CA ALA A 79 -21.01 -7.88 24.71
C ALA A 79 -20.19 -6.70 24.17
N SER A 80 -20.40 -5.50 24.73
CA SER A 80 -19.65 -4.30 24.37
C SER A 80 -18.16 -4.43 24.71
N ARG A 81 -17.81 -5.02 25.87
CA ARG A 81 -16.42 -5.30 26.24
C ARG A 81 -15.76 -6.30 25.31
N THR A 82 -16.46 -7.38 24.96
CA THR A 82 -15.95 -8.38 24.01
C THR A 82 -15.76 -7.78 22.63
N ALA A 83 -16.72 -7.00 22.13
CA ALA A 83 -16.59 -6.29 20.85
C ALA A 83 -15.41 -5.31 20.85
N ALA A 84 -15.25 -4.52 21.92
CA ALA A 84 -14.15 -3.58 22.06
C ALA A 84 -12.79 -4.30 22.11
N GLU A 85 -12.69 -5.45 22.79
CA GLU A 85 -11.44 -6.23 22.81
C GLU A 85 -11.11 -6.84 21.46
N LEU A 86 -12.10 -7.35 20.72
CA LEU A 86 -11.92 -7.84 19.35
C LEU A 86 -11.45 -6.72 18.42
N GLU A 87 -12.08 -5.54 18.50
CA GLU A 87 -11.69 -4.37 17.72
C GLU A 87 -10.26 -3.91 18.09
N ARG A 88 -9.92 -3.91 19.38
CA ARG A 88 -8.57 -3.59 19.86
C ARG A 88 -7.53 -4.54 19.27
N ILE A 89 -7.80 -5.85 19.28
CA ILE A 89 -6.91 -6.86 18.69
C ILE A 89 -6.77 -6.61 17.18
N GLN A 90 -7.87 -6.40 16.46
CA GLN A 90 -7.84 -6.10 15.02
C GLN A 90 -7.03 -4.85 14.69
N ILE A 91 -7.20 -3.76 15.45
CA ILE A 91 -6.44 -2.52 15.26
C ILE A 91 -4.95 -2.77 15.48
N ILE A 92 -4.58 -3.51 16.54
CA ILE A 92 -3.18 -3.83 16.84
C ILE A 92 -2.56 -4.70 15.73
N ASP A 93 -3.29 -5.72 15.26
CA ASP A 93 -2.78 -6.61 14.22
C ASP A 93 -2.65 -5.90 12.87
N ASN A 94 -3.64 -5.07 12.50
CA ASN A 94 -3.53 -4.21 11.32
C ASN A 94 -2.37 -3.22 11.42
N ALA A 95 -2.13 -2.64 12.60
CA ALA A 95 -1.00 -1.74 12.82
C ALA A 95 0.34 -2.47 12.69
N LYS A 96 0.45 -3.71 13.20
CA LYS A 96 1.64 -4.54 13.04
C LYS A 96 1.88 -4.90 11.57
N ASP A 97 0.85 -5.32 10.85
CA ASP A 97 0.96 -5.66 9.43
C ASP A 97 1.40 -4.44 8.60
N THR A 98 0.77 -3.28 8.84
CA THR A 98 1.16 -2.02 8.19
C THR A 98 2.61 -1.64 8.50
N ALA A 99 3.03 -1.78 9.76
CA ALA A 99 4.42 -1.51 10.16
C ALA A 99 5.40 -2.47 9.47
N GLN A 100 5.06 -3.76 9.37
CA GLN A 100 5.89 -4.75 8.70
C GLN A 100 6.01 -4.45 7.20
N GLN A 101 4.90 -4.13 6.53
CA GLN A 101 4.90 -3.70 5.13
C GLN A 101 5.76 -2.45 4.91
N LEU A 102 5.71 -1.48 5.83
CA LEU A 102 6.54 -0.29 5.75
C LEU A 102 8.03 -0.62 5.89
N ILE A 103 8.40 -1.50 6.82
CA ILE A 103 9.78 -1.97 7.02
C ILE A 103 10.28 -2.68 5.77
N ASP A 104 9.48 -3.58 5.20
CA ASP A 104 9.89 -4.34 4.01
C ASP A 104 10.01 -3.43 2.78
N LYS A 105 9.10 -2.47 2.63
CA LYS A 105 9.22 -1.42 1.60
C LYS A 105 10.48 -0.58 1.79
N GLN A 106 10.78 -0.15 3.02
CA GLN A 106 12.00 0.62 3.31
C GLN A 106 13.27 -0.19 3.00
N LYS A 107 13.30 -1.48 3.33
CA LYS A 107 14.43 -2.36 2.99
C LYS A 107 14.61 -2.49 1.48
N SER A 108 13.52 -2.64 0.71
CA SER A 108 13.59 -2.66 -0.74
C SER A 108 14.18 -1.36 -1.29
N VAL A 109 13.65 -0.21 -0.85
CA VAL A 109 14.14 1.10 -1.29
C VAL A 109 15.60 1.30 -0.92
N LEU A 110 16.03 0.89 0.27
CA LEU A 110 17.44 0.97 0.68
C LEU A 110 18.36 0.10 -0.16
N ASN A 111 17.92 -1.11 -0.54
CA ASN A 111 18.71 -1.96 -1.44
C ASN A 111 18.81 -1.34 -2.83
N ASP A 112 17.70 -0.85 -3.38
CA ASP A 112 17.67 -0.19 -4.70
C ASP A 112 18.56 1.06 -4.70
N GLU A 113 18.52 1.85 -3.63
CA GLU A 113 19.36 3.05 -3.46
C GLU A 113 20.84 2.68 -3.32
N ARG A 114 21.18 1.61 -2.59
CA ARG A 114 22.56 1.11 -2.50
C ARG A 114 23.08 0.64 -3.85
N ASP A 115 22.30 -0.13 -4.60
CA ASP A 115 22.71 -0.64 -5.91
C ASP A 115 22.88 0.52 -6.91
N SER A 116 21.97 1.49 -6.90
CA SER A 116 22.07 2.71 -7.68
C SER A 116 23.32 3.54 -7.31
N PHE A 117 23.61 3.65 -6.01
CA PHE A 117 24.80 4.33 -5.51
C PHE A 117 26.09 3.64 -5.96
N TYR A 118 26.19 2.31 -5.83
CA TYR A 118 27.36 1.56 -6.28
C TYR A 118 27.56 1.66 -7.79
N LYS A 119 26.47 1.62 -8.56
CA LYS A 119 26.53 1.80 -10.02
C LYS A 119 27.05 3.18 -10.38
N THR A 120 26.44 4.23 -9.81
CA THR A 120 26.84 5.63 -10.05
C THR A 120 28.29 5.87 -9.63
N ALA A 121 28.71 5.36 -8.47
CA ALA A 121 30.08 5.46 -8.00
C ALA A 121 31.06 4.74 -8.92
N SER A 122 30.71 3.54 -9.40
CA SER A 122 31.52 2.79 -10.36
C SER A 122 31.67 3.53 -11.68
N ASP A 123 30.57 4.06 -12.22
CA ASP A 123 30.56 4.83 -13.46
C ASP A 123 31.45 6.09 -13.34
N GLU A 124 31.35 6.82 -12.22
CA GLU A 124 32.22 7.96 -11.94
C GLU A 124 33.70 7.58 -11.82
N LEU A 125 34.01 6.45 -11.17
CA LEU A 125 35.38 5.97 -11.01
C LEU A 125 35.98 5.57 -12.36
N ILE A 126 35.23 4.83 -13.19
CA ILE A 126 35.65 4.46 -14.55
C ILE A 126 35.94 5.73 -15.35
N ALA A 127 35.04 6.71 -15.34
CA ALA A 127 35.22 7.97 -16.05
C ALA A 127 36.47 8.74 -15.58
N ARG A 128 36.76 8.75 -14.27
CA ARG A 128 37.98 9.38 -13.72
C ARG A 128 39.24 8.64 -14.12
N ILE A 129 39.24 7.31 -14.07
CA ILE A 129 40.40 6.49 -14.46
C ILE A 129 40.70 6.72 -15.93
N ILE A 130 39.68 6.65 -16.80
CA ILE A 130 39.83 6.95 -18.23
C ILE A 130 40.50 8.32 -18.39
N ARG A 131 39.95 9.38 -17.80
CA ARG A 131 40.52 10.73 -17.92
C ARG A 131 41.97 10.84 -17.42
N ILE A 132 42.32 10.13 -16.35
CA ILE A 132 43.69 10.10 -15.82
C ILE A 132 44.61 9.37 -16.80
N THR A 133 44.22 8.19 -17.26
CA THR A 133 45.01 7.39 -18.20
C THR A 133 45.18 8.12 -19.52
N GLU A 134 44.14 8.77 -20.01
CA GLU A 134 44.19 9.62 -21.20
C GLU A 134 45.21 10.75 -21.06
N LYS A 135 45.17 11.47 -19.94
CA LYS A 135 46.13 12.53 -19.64
C LYS A 135 47.56 11.98 -19.54
N SER A 136 47.75 10.85 -18.85
CA SER A 136 49.07 10.21 -18.72
C SER A 136 49.61 9.70 -20.06
N ILE A 137 48.76 9.13 -20.92
CA ILE A 137 49.16 8.71 -22.27
C ILE A 137 49.54 9.92 -23.10
N ASN A 138 48.75 11.01 -23.07
CA ASN A 138 49.10 12.23 -23.79
C ASN A 138 50.44 12.80 -23.31
N ASP A 139 50.66 12.88 -22.00
CA ASP A 139 51.89 13.38 -21.39
C ASP A 139 53.11 12.47 -21.67
N LEU A 140 52.92 11.15 -21.87
CA LEU A 140 53.98 10.15 -22.08
C LEU A 140 54.10 9.64 -23.54
N SER A 141 53.32 10.19 -24.47
CA SER A 141 53.22 9.67 -25.84
C SER A 141 54.47 9.96 -26.69
N ASP A 142 55.49 9.13 -26.53
CA ASP A 142 56.63 9.05 -27.45
C ASP A 142 56.29 8.23 -28.72
N ARG A 143 57.08 8.41 -29.80
CA ARG A 143 56.91 7.74 -31.11
C ARG A 143 56.87 6.19 -31.04
N THR A 144 57.38 5.61 -29.96
CA THR A 144 57.43 4.15 -29.73
C THR A 144 56.07 3.54 -29.41
N LEU A 145 55.18 4.27 -28.74
CA LEU A 145 53.83 3.78 -28.38
C LEU A 145 52.92 3.70 -29.62
N GLU A 146 53.05 4.67 -30.53
CA GLU A 146 52.31 4.71 -31.79
C GLU A 146 52.62 3.49 -32.66
N SER A 147 53.90 3.15 -32.80
CA SER A 147 54.33 2.00 -33.60
C SER A 147 53.73 0.68 -33.08
N HIS A 148 53.63 0.51 -31.77
CA HIS A 148 53.03 -0.68 -31.14
C HIS A 148 51.51 -0.74 -31.33
N LEU A 149 50.83 0.41 -31.32
CA LEU A 149 49.39 0.48 -31.56
C LEU A 149 49.04 0.16 -33.02
N ILE A 150 49.86 0.61 -33.98
CA ILE A 150 49.72 0.28 -35.40
C ILE A 150 49.91 -1.22 -35.61
N ALA A 151 50.94 -1.82 -35.04
CA ALA A 151 51.17 -3.27 -35.13
C ALA A 151 50.00 -4.09 -34.56
N LYS A 152 49.41 -3.65 -33.44
CA LYS A 152 48.26 -4.33 -32.82
C LYS A 152 46.95 -4.13 -33.60
N CYS A 153 46.79 -2.97 -34.24
CA CYS A 153 45.69 -2.73 -35.19
C CYS A 153 45.75 -3.72 -36.37
N ILE A 154 46.93 -3.88 -36.97
CA ILE A 154 47.19 -4.81 -38.07
C ILE A 154 46.88 -6.28 -37.69
N ASP A 155 47.28 -6.71 -36.49
CA ASP A 155 46.98 -8.05 -35.95
C ASP A 155 45.47 -8.28 -35.74
N ASN A 156 44.75 -7.28 -35.22
CA ASN A 156 43.30 -7.37 -35.02
C ASN A 156 42.53 -7.42 -36.35
N ILE A 157 42.99 -6.72 -37.38
CA ILE A 157 42.38 -6.79 -38.72
C ILE A 157 42.49 -8.22 -39.31
N GLN A 158 43.54 -8.99 -39.00
CA GLN A 158 43.62 -10.40 -39.42
C GLN A 158 42.55 -11.28 -38.77
N LYS A 159 42.25 -10.98 -37.51
CA LYS A 159 41.35 -11.77 -36.66
C LYS A 159 39.87 -11.44 -36.88
N LEU A 160 39.56 -10.47 -37.75
CA LEU A 160 38.19 -10.18 -38.16
C LEU A 160 37.57 -11.43 -38.81
N ALA A 161 36.32 -11.71 -38.43
CA ALA A 161 35.58 -12.85 -38.95
C ALA A 161 35.26 -12.69 -40.44
N ASP A 162 35.14 -13.81 -41.17
CA ASP A 162 34.99 -13.80 -42.64
C ASP A 162 33.74 -13.02 -43.11
N ASN A 163 32.67 -13.04 -42.32
CA ASN A 163 31.44 -12.29 -42.58
C ASN A 163 31.63 -10.76 -42.50
N GLU A 164 32.42 -10.28 -41.55
CA GLU A 164 32.76 -8.86 -41.40
C GLU A 164 33.68 -8.42 -42.54
N ARG A 165 34.67 -9.26 -42.90
CA ARG A 165 35.58 -8.98 -44.01
C ARG A 165 34.83 -8.84 -45.34
N ILE A 166 33.87 -9.72 -45.63
CA ILE A 166 33.04 -9.64 -46.84
C ILE A 166 32.17 -8.37 -46.84
N SER A 167 31.61 -8.00 -45.70
CA SER A 167 30.79 -6.79 -45.57
C SER A 167 31.60 -5.52 -45.83
N ILE A 168 32.81 -5.45 -45.27
CA ILE A 168 33.74 -4.33 -45.48
C ILE A 168 34.22 -4.27 -46.94
N ALA A 169 34.53 -5.41 -47.56
CA ALA A 169 34.94 -5.47 -48.96
C ALA A 169 33.86 -4.94 -49.91
N ASN A 170 32.58 -5.23 -49.64
CA ASN A 170 31.46 -4.69 -50.43
C ASN A 170 31.32 -3.17 -50.27
N LEU A 171 31.52 -2.63 -49.06
CA LEU A 171 31.50 -1.18 -48.83
C LEU A 171 32.67 -0.47 -49.53
N LEU A 172 33.85 -1.07 -49.58
CA LEU A 172 35.00 -0.52 -50.30
C LEU A 172 34.73 -0.37 -51.81
N GLN A 173 34.02 -1.31 -52.42
CA GLN A 173 33.62 -1.21 -53.83
C GLN A 173 32.65 -0.05 -54.10
N ILE A 174 31.80 0.29 -53.13
CA ILE A 174 30.85 1.41 -53.23
C ILE A 174 31.57 2.76 -53.09
N CYS A 175 32.69 2.80 -52.36
CA CYS A 175 33.45 4.02 -52.06
C CYS A 175 34.74 4.18 -52.86
N ASN A 176 34.84 3.57 -54.06
CA ASN A 176 36.04 3.64 -54.92
C ASN A 176 37.35 3.25 -54.19
N ASN A 177 37.28 2.31 -53.24
CA ASN A 177 38.38 1.86 -52.38
C ASN A 177 39.08 2.98 -51.59
N THR A 178 38.37 4.07 -51.28
CA THR A 178 38.89 5.12 -50.41
C THR A 178 38.60 4.77 -48.96
N VAL A 179 39.62 4.87 -48.09
CA VAL A 179 39.51 4.67 -46.65
C VAL A 179 40.01 5.91 -45.93
N ILE A 180 39.16 6.52 -45.12
CA ILE A 180 39.55 7.68 -44.30
C ILE A 180 40.24 7.14 -43.05
N THR A 181 41.50 7.50 -42.89
CA THR A 181 42.34 7.15 -41.76
C THR A 181 42.46 8.36 -40.83
N ARG A 182 41.86 8.26 -39.64
CA ARG A 182 41.94 9.31 -38.61
C ARG A 182 42.99 8.95 -37.57
N THR A 183 43.94 9.84 -37.36
CA THR A 183 44.99 9.66 -36.35
C THR A 183 45.23 10.91 -35.52
N SER A 184 45.63 10.70 -34.27
CA SER A 184 45.91 11.75 -33.28
C SER A 184 47.15 12.58 -33.62
N LYS A 185 48.18 11.91 -34.17
CA LYS A 185 49.41 12.51 -34.70
C LYS A 185 49.61 12.05 -36.15
N PRO A 186 50.27 12.85 -37.01
CA PRO A 186 50.56 12.46 -38.38
C PRO A 186 51.41 11.18 -38.41
N LEU A 187 50.96 10.15 -39.12
CA LEU A 187 51.78 8.95 -39.35
C LEU A 187 53.04 9.31 -40.13
N ASP A 188 54.14 8.64 -39.80
CA ASP A 188 55.32 8.67 -40.64
C ASP A 188 55.05 7.95 -41.97
N SER A 189 55.76 8.37 -43.03
CA SER A 189 55.54 7.87 -44.39
C SER A 189 55.76 6.35 -44.52
N ASN A 190 56.56 5.75 -43.64
CA ASN A 190 56.81 4.31 -43.62
C ASN A 190 55.59 3.54 -43.08
N SER A 191 55.08 3.92 -41.91
CA SER A 191 53.89 3.27 -41.33
C SER A 191 52.63 3.46 -42.18
N ALA A 192 52.50 4.64 -42.82
CA ALA A 192 51.42 4.93 -43.77
C ALA A 192 51.43 3.95 -44.96
N SER A 193 52.62 3.73 -45.56
CA SER A 193 52.79 2.82 -46.69
C SER A 193 52.55 1.36 -46.28
N GLN A 194 53.05 0.95 -45.12
CA GLN A 194 52.82 -0.39 -44.58
C GLN A 194 51.33 -0.68 -44.34
N LEU A 195 50.60 0.28 -43.77
CA LEU A 195 49.16 0.13 -43.54
C LEU A 195 48.37 0.06 -44.86
N GLN A 196 48.77 0.84 -45.87
CA GLN A 196 48.15 0.80 -47.21
C GLN A 196 48.39 -0.53 -47.93
N GLU A 197 49.62 -1.02 -47.94
CA GLU A 197 49.99 -2.31 -48.52
C GLU A 197 49.23 -3.45 -47.83
N TYR A 198 49.11 -3.35 -46.51
CA TYR A 198 48.44 -4.36 -45.73
C TYR A 198 46.94 -4.41 -45.95
N LEU A 199 46.27 -3.26 -45.95
CA LEU A 199 44.85 -3.17 -46.27
C LEU A 199 44.57 -3.66 -47.69
N SER A 200 45.44 -3.32 -48.65
CA SER A 200 45.27 -3.80 -50.03
C SER A 200 45.45 -5.32 -50.16
N THR A 201 46.30 -5.93 -49.32
CA THR A 201 46.46 -7.38 -49.22
C THR A 201 45.24 -8.07 -48.58
N VAL A 202 44.71 -7.53 -47.48
CA VAL A 202 43.57 -8.14 -46.75
C VAL A 202 42.27 -8.07 -47.53
N PHE A 203 42.04 -6.97 -48.26
CA PHE A 203 40.79 -6.74 -49.00
C PHE A 203 40.91 -6.99 -50.51
N GLY A 204 42.10 -7.36 -51.01
CA GLY A 204 42.32 -7.78 -52.40
C GLY A 204 42.15 -6.68 -53.45
N SER A 205 42.23 -5.41 -53.05
CA SER A 205 41.98 -4.26 -53.91
C SER A 205 42.92 -3.10 -53.60
N ALA A 206 43.35 -2.33 -54.61
CA ALA A 206 44.18 -1.14 -54.38
C ALA A 206 43.38 -0.09 -53.60
N ILE A 207 43.78 0.16 -52.35
CA ILE A 207 43.12 1.09 -51.42
C ILE A 207 43.89 2.41 -51.39
N THR A 208 43.13 3.51 -51.42
CA THR A 208 43.67 4.86 -51.25
C THR A 208 43.35 5.34 -49.83
N LEU A 209 44.38 5.75 -49.08
CA LEU A 209 44.20 6.27 -47.72
C LEU A 209 44.13 7.79 -47.74
N GLU A 210 43.01 8.33 -47.26
CA GLU A 210 42.87 9.75 -46.98
C GLU A 210 43.12 10.01 -45.50
N TYR A 211 44.05 10.90 -45.17
CA TYR A 211 44.42 11.18 -43.79
C TYR A 211 43.65 12.39 -43.27
N GLU A 212 42.95 12.19 -42.15
CA GLU A 212 42.27 13.26 -41.42
C GLU A 212 42.86 13.37 -40.01
N HIS A 213 43.25 14.58 -39.63
CA HIS A 213 43.82 14.84 -38.31
C HIS A 213 42.71 14.90 -37.26
N ALA A 214 42.70 13.94 -36.33
CA ALA A 214 41.67 13.80 -35.30
C ALA A 214 42.28 14.01 -33.90
N PRO A 215 42.39 15.27 -33.42
CA PRO A 215 43.06 15.59 -32.15
C PRO A 215 42.32 15.09 -30.90
N HIS A 216 41.06 14.67 -31.05
CA HIS A 216 40.26 14.06 -29.99
C HIS A 216 40.55 12.56 -29.81
N LEU A 217 41.25 11.94 -30.76
CA LEU A 217 41.63 10.54 -30.67
C LEU A 217 42.84 10.42 -29.74
N LEU A 218 42.74 9.60 -28.70
CA LEU A 218 43.88 9.29 -27.82
C LEU A 218 44.66 8.14 -28.39
N CYS A 219 45.86 8.42 -28.92
CA CYS A 219 46.83 7.46 -29.45
C CYS A 219 46.18 6.24 -30.12
N GLY A 220 46.01 6.27 -31.44
CA GLY A 220 45.31 5.21 -32.16
C GLY A 220 45.05 5.54 -33.62
N ILE A 221 44.34 4.61 -34.28
CA ILE A 221 43.87 4.74 -35.66
C ILE A 221 42.38 4.44 -35.70
N GLU A 222 41.61 5.30 -36.35
CA GLU A 222 40.29 4.93 -36.86
C GLU A 222 40.33 4.80 -38.38
N LEU A 223 39.72 3.73 -38.89
CA LEU A 223 39.47 3.51 -40.30
C LEU A 223 37.98 3.64 -40.54
N ILE A 224 37.60 4.59 -41.40
CA ILE A 224 36.22 4.84 -41.78
C ILE A 224 36.04 4.43 -43.23
N ILE A 225 35.09 3.51 -43.43
CA ILE A 225 34.72 2.93 -44.73
C ILE A 225 33.21 3.14 -44.85
N ASP A 226 32.81 4.22 -45.51
CA ASP A 226 31.41 4.66 -45.60
C ASP A 226 30.71 4.73 -44.23
N THR A 227 29.70 3.89 -44.00
CA THR A 227 28.95 3.76 -42.76
C THR A 227 29.63 2.88 -41.70
N TYR A 228 30.74 2.23 -42.03
CA TYR A 228 31.44 1.31 -41.15
C TYR A 228 32.69 1.96 -40.56
N LYS A 229 32.75 2.03 -39.22
CA LYS A 229 33.87 2.58 -38.48
C LYS A 229 34.58 1.48 -37.70
N LEU A 230 35.87 1.33 -37.97
CA LEU A 230 36.78 0.52 -37.18
C LEU A 230 37.69 1.45 -36.36
N SER A 231 37.65 1.35 -35.04
CA SER A 231 38.50 2.16 -34.16
C SER A 231 39.39 1.28 -33.29
N TRP A 232 40.68 1.58 -33.28
CA TRP A 232 41.64 1.04 -32.32
C TRP A 232 42.42 2.21 -31.72
N ASN A 233 41.94 2.68 -30.59
CA ASN A 233 42.53 3.77 -29.84
C ASN A 233 42.68 3.39 -28.36
N ALA A 234 43.50 4.15 -27.63
CA ALA A 234 43.73 3.87 -26.22
C ALA A 234 42.45 3.98 -25.39
N HIS A 235 41.54 4.92 -25.73
CA HIS A 235 40.26 5.11 -25.04
C HIS A 235 39.39 3.85 -25.07
N ASP A 236 39.11 3.31 -26.25
CA ASP A 236 38.29 2.10 -26.45
C ASP A 236 38.92 0.87 -25.79
N TYR A 237 40.26 0.77 -25.80
CA TYR A 237 40.97 -0.33 -25.14
C TYR A 237 40.85 -0.25 -23.61
N ILE A 238 41.04 0.93 -23.03
CA ILE A 238 40.90 1.16 -21.59
C ILE A 238 39.45 0.94 -21.17
N GLN A 239 38.49 1.44 -21.94
CA GLN A 239 37.07 1.26 -21.66
C GLN A 239 36.69 -0.23 -21.65
N LYS A 240 37.10 -1.01 -22.66
CA LYS A 240 36.86 -2.46 -22.69
C LYS A 240 37.54 -3.19 -21.53
N ALA A 241 38.81 -2.89 -21.25
CA ALA A 241 39.53 -3.52 -20.16
C ALA A 241 38.93 -3.19 -18.77
N LEU A 242 38.40 -1.99 -18.59
CA LEU A 242 37.73 -1.60 -17.34
C LEU A 242 36.35 -2.25 -17.21
N LEU A 243 35.60 -2.39 -18.30
CA LEU A 243 34.32 -3.11 -18.32
C LEU A 243 34.50 -4.61 -18.00
N ASP A 244 35.58 -5.23 -18.46
CA ASP A 244 35.90 -6.63 -18.14
C ASP A 244 36.24 -6.84 -16.65
N VAL A 245 36.78 -5.81 -15.98
CA VAL A 245 37.13 -5.88 -14.54
C VAL A 245 35.94 -5.57 -13.63
N THR A 246 35.00 -4.72 -14.06
CA THR A 246 33.79 -4.39 -13.28
C THR A 246 32.59 -5.31 -13.56
N GLY A 247 32.69 -6.17 -14.57
CA GLY A 247 31.65 -7.13 -14.97
C GLY A 247 31.71 -8.51 -14.32
N SER A 248 32.47 -8.71 -13.22
CA SER A 248 32.56 -9.99 -12.49
C SER A 248 32.13 -9.89 -11.03
#